data_AF-A0A2Z3HBF9-F1
#
_entry.id   AF-A0A2Z3HBF9-F1
#
_cell.length_a   1.000
_cell.length_b   1.000
_cell.length_c   1.000
_cell.angle_alpha   90.00
_cell.angle_beta   90.00
_cell.angle_gamma   90.00
#
_symmetry.space_group_name_H-M   'P 1'
#
loop_
_entity.id
_entity.type
_entity.pdbx_description
1 polymer ?
#
loop_
_entity_poly.entity_id
_entity_poly.type
_entity_poly.pdbx_seq_one_letter_code
_entity_poly.pdbx_strand_id
1 'polypeptide(L)'
;MALMMELTGDSERMSTAISQEDGSAEATYRIIGDTQDQPPDADTLRTVVDGFLGGVLNLKARVVGQQYAEAGKINRVLPVVHPFRPELSASAITISGIGKSQAADSKPTGLSAVTVQYPHWTAYDLKVRFQKRPYPLVKNENIAVKSDLTYYPPDGSAGKTVTYAEEWRRFTTLTRTPTGETVSASLGSMMFKTQTGTVAPHNRNYTGQVYAYLPNEMIELNWFMVPFRYFQQYGDSKPYLTRFQNTINQYPFLGFGAGSLLFLGATPTSYIPVTPDAKLYTQGLETGADAGLLCNVKLRFLYTSREGTDVPDSSNPLLTANRNRVAAGHNLLINYSDRRYYYTVTEPTPGSDAGRHPSFDSFPFQLLFTDPLYQQPGGAI
;
A
#
# COMPACT_ATOMS: atom_id res chain seq x y z
N MET A 1 3.66 -8.72 37.47
CA MET A 1 3.04 -7.60 38.20
C MET A 1 1.65 -7.39 37.63
N ALA A 2 0.62 -7.36 38.47
CA ALA A 2 -0.76 -7.21 38.04
C ALA A 2 -1.09 -5.71 37.96
N LEU A 3 -1.19 -5.18 36.73
CA LEU A 3 -1.64 -3.82 36.50
C LEU A 3 -3.14 -3.74 36.80
N MET A 4 -3.57 -2.90 37.75
CA MET A 4 -5.00 -2.58 37.90
C MET A 4 -5.34 -1.47 36.90
N MET A 5 -5.99 -1.84 35.80
CA MET A 5 -6.59 -0.90 34.87
C MET A 5 -8.08 -0.84 35.16
N GLU A 6 -8.53 0.29 35.70
CA GLU A 6 -9.94 0.48 36.06
C GLU A 6 -10.62 1.35 35.01
N LEU A 7 -11.76 0.88 34.50
CA LEU A 7 -12.66 1.71 33.71
C LEU A 7 -13.36 2.66 34.67
N THR A 8 -13.08 3.95 34.58
CA THR A 8 -13.68 4.95 35.46
C THR A 8 -14.85 5.61 34.75
N GLY A 9 -16.06 5.41 35.29
CA GLY A 9 -17.25 6.19 34.94
C GLY A 9 -17.46 7.30 35.95
N ASP A 10 -17.88 8.48 35.52
CA ASP A 10 -18.39 9.50 36.43
C ASP A 10 -19.68 8.94 37.08
N SER A 11 -19.58 8.52 38.34
CA SER A 11 -20.67 8.05 39.21
C SER A 11 -21.51 6.86 38.72
N GLU A 12 -21.27 5.67 39.29
CA GLU A 12 -22.13 4.47 39.30
C GLU A 12 -22.68 3.91 37.96
N ARG A 13 -22.33 4.51 36.81
CA ARG A 13 -22.76 4.09 35.48
C ARG A 13 -21.59 4.22 34.52
N MET A 14 -21.35 3.20 33.71
CA MET A 14 -20.48 3.31 32.54
C MET A 14 -21.00 4.46 31.65
N SER A 15 -20.29 5.58 31.60
CA SER A 15 -20.58 6.64 30.63
C SER A 15 -19.80 6.36 29.35
N THR A 16 -20.28 5.45 28.51
CA THR A 16 -19.89 5.47 27.10
C THR A 16 -20.74 6.53 26.42
N ALA A 17 -20.14 7.70 26.15
CA ALA A 17 -20.80 8.70 25.32
C ALA A 17 -20.72 8.18 23.87
N ILE A 18 -21.82 7.62 23.38
CA ILE A 18 -21.93 7.13 22.01
C ILE A 18 -22.63 8.21 21.18
N SER A 19 -21.89 8.89 20.32
CA SER A 19 -22.48 9.76 19.31
C SER A 19 -22.93 8.87 18.15
N GLN A 20 -24.25 8.69 18.00
CA GLN A 20 -24.81 7.96 16.86
C GLN A 20 -24.59 8.72 15.53
N GLU A 21 -24.52 10.04 15.59
CA GLU A 21 -24.30 10.91 14.42
C GLU A 21 -22.85 10.85 13.93
N ASP A 22 -21.87 10.80 14.84
CA ASP A 22 -20.44 10.80 14.46
C ASP A 22 -19.83 9.41 14.26
N GLY A 23 -20.59 8.35 14.57
CA GLY A 23 -20.07 6.97 14.53
C GLY A 23 -18.82 6.78 15.40
N SER A 24 -18.74 7.51 16.52
CA SER A 24 -17.61 7.49 17.44
C SER A 24 -18.07 7.32 18.89
N ALA A 25 -17.20 6.74 19.71
CA ALA A 25 -17.44 6.54 21.14
C ALA A 25 -16.20 6.96 21.93
N GLU A 26 -16.41 7.44 23.15
CA GLU A 26 -15.32 7.76 24.07
C GLU A 26 -15.43 6.91 25.35
N ALA A 27 -14.27 6.50 25.87
CA ALA A 27 -14.16 5.84 27.16
C ALA A 27 -12.91 6.33 27.91
N THR A 28 -13.03 6.43 29.23
CA THR A 28 -11.92 6.81 30.11
C THR A 28 -11.39 5.57 30.82
N TYR A 29 -10.09 5.33 30.69
CA TYR A 29 -9.37 4.29 31.41
C TYR A 29 -8.40 4.94 32.38
N ARG A 30 -8.37 4.47 33.63
CA ARG A 30 -7.42 4.97 34.63
C ARG A 30 -6.26 4.01 34.81
N ILE A 31 -5.05 4.54 34.74
CA ILE A 31 -3.82 3.85 35.11
C ILE A 31 -3.36 4.41 36.45
N ILE A 32 -3.15 3.52 37.41
CA ILE A 32 -2.68 3.84 38.76
C ILE A 32 -1.35 3.12 38.96
N GLY A 33 -0.39 3.77 39.63
CA GLY A 33 0.84 3.09 40.01
C GLY A 33 0.60 1.98 41.03
N ASP A 34 1.63 1.17 41.28
CA ASP A 34 1.57 0.02 42.19
C ASP A 34 1.14 0.40 43.62
N THR A 35 1.34 1.67 44.01
CA THR A 35 0.85 2.25 45.26
C THR A 35 0.27 3.64 45.02
N GLN A 36 -0.60 4.12 45.92
CA GLN A 36 -1.24 5.44 45.78
C GLN A 36 -0.24 6.61 45.74
N ASP A 37 0.97 6.41 46.26
CA ASP A 37 2.01 7.45 46.35
C ASP A 37 3.11 7.32 45.28
N GLN A 38 3.11 6.25 44.47
CA GLN A 38 4.12 6.02 43.45
C GLN A 38 3.49 6.12 42.05
N PRO A 39 4.07 6.92 41.14
CA PRO A 39 3.59 6.98 39.76
C PRO A 39 3.81 5.63 39.06
N PRO A 40 2.95 5.25 38.09
CA PRO A 40 3.17 4.07 37.28
C PRO A 40 4.49 4.19 36.51
N ASP A 41 5.15 3.07 36.26
CA ASP A 41 6.38 3.07 35.48
C ASP A 41 6.17 3.65 34.06
N ALA A 42 7.12 4.46 33.59
CA ALA A 42 6.99 5.19 32.32
C ALA A 42 6.96 4.24 31.10
N ASP A 43 7.72 3.14 31.14
CA ASP A 43 7.67 2.12 30.09
C ASP A 43 6.31 1.40 30.09
N THR A 44 5.72 1.22 31.27
CA THR A 44 4.38 0.64 31.41
C THR A 44 3.29 1.53 30.82
N LEU A 45 3.31 2.84 31.11
CA LEU A 45 2.42 3.82 30.46
C LEU A 45 2.54 3.76 28.94
N ARG A 46 3.77 3.69 28.42
CA ARG A 46 4.05 3.57 26.98
C ARG A 46 3.42 2.30 26.41
N THR A 47 3.68 1.14 27.02
CA THR A 47 3.16 -0.15 26.56
C THR A 47 1.63 -0.18 26.54
N VAL A 48 0.97 0.46 27.50
CA VAL A 48 -0.50 0.55 27.49
C VAL A 48 -0.97 1.41 26.31
N VAL A 49 -0.41 2.61 26.12
CA VAL A 49 -0.77 3.51 25.02
C VAL A 49 -0.59 2.83 23.65
N ASP A 50 0.54 2.15 23.46
CA ASP A 50 0.84 1.39 22.24
C ASP A 50 -0.10 0.22 22.03
N GLY A 51 -0.42 -0.51 23.11
CA GLY A 51 -1.36 -1.62 23.08
C GLY A 51 -2.75 -1.19 22.63
N PHE A 52 -3.21 -0.02 23.07
CA PHE A 52 -4.53 0.49 22.68
C PHE A 52 -4.58 0.95 21.22
N LEU A 53 -3.62 1.75 20.76
CA LEU A 53 -3.65 2.30 19.39
C LEU A 53 -3.19 1.29 18.33
N GLY A 54 -2.55 0.20 18.75
CA GLY A 54 -1.91 -0.73 17.85
C GLY A 54 -0.70 -0.10 17.15
N GLY A 55 -0.08 -0.83 16.25
CA GLY A 55 1.15 -0.37 15.63
C GLY A 55 1.82 -1.39 14.74
N VAL A 56 3.10 -1.13 14.43
CA VAL A 56 3.96 -2.03 13.66
C VAL A 56 5.12 -2.46 14.55
N LEU A 57 5.28 -3.77 14.76
CA LEU A 57 6.32 -4.33 15.63
C LEU A 57 7.68 -4.43 14.93
N ASN A 58 7.68 -4.64 13.61
CA ASN A 58 8.90 -4.74 12.81
C ASN A 58 9.19 -3.43 12.06
N LEU A 59 9.11 -2.28 12.74
CA LEU A 59 9.41 -0.96 12.15
C LEU A 59 10.86 -0.85 11.66
N LYS A 60 11.80 -1.50 12.36
CA LYS A 60 13.20 -1.50 11.95
C LYS A 60 13.45 -2.52 10.84
N ALA A 61 14.29 -2.10 9.89
CA ALA A 61 14.91 -2.97 8.92
C ALA A 61 15.59 -4.14 9.64
N ARG A 62 15.10 -5.36 9.40
CA ARG A 62 15.85 -6.58 9.70
C ARG A 62 16.09 -7.24 8.36
N VAL A 63 17.35 -7.54 8.02
CA VAL A 63 17.62 -8.46 6.92
C VAL A 63 17.11 -9.81 7.39
N VAL A 64 15.89 -10.14 6.99
CA VAL A 64 15.26 -11.39 7.38
C VAL A 64 15.76 -12.44 6.40
N GLY A 65 16.80 -13.18 6.81
CA GLY A 65 17.20 -14.40 6.11
C GLY A 65 16.06 -15.43 6.09
N GLN A 66 16.20 -16.48 5.26
CA GLN A 66 15.15 -17.47 4.93
C GLN A 66 14.48 -18.22 6.11
N GLN A 67 14.93 -18.02 7.36
CA GLN A 67 14.50 -18.80 8.53
C GLN A 67 13.31 -18.23 9.34
N TYR A 68 12.68 -17.13 8.93
CA TYR A 68 11.55 -16.56 9.71
C TYR A 68 10.22 -16.71 8.97
N ALA A 69 9.23 -17.33 9.62
CA ALA A 69 7.87 -17.50 9.08
C ALA A 69 7.12 -16.17 8.82
N GLU A 70 7.65 -15.05 9.30
CA GLU A 70 7.11 -13.70 9.09
C GLU A 70 7.94 -12.84 8.12
N ALA A 71 8.84 -13.46 7.35
CA ALA A 71 9.73 -12.72 6.47
C ALA A 71 8.98 -12.10 5.27
N GLY A 72 9.22 -10.81 5.00
CA GLY A 72 8.60 -10.08 3.89
C GLY A 72 7.25 -9.41 4.19
N LYS A 73 6.60 -9.71 5.33
CA LYS A 73 5.35 -9.07 5.78
C LYS A 73 5.56 -7.97 6.82
N ILE A 74 4.57 -7.10 6.99
CA ILE A 74 4.55 -6.11 8.08
C ILE A 74 3.98 -6.79 9.32
N ASN A 75 4.66 -6.77 10.47
CA ASN A 75 4.09 -7.31 11.70
C ASN A 75 3.28 -6.21 12.41
N ARG A 76 1.95 -6.39 12.48
CA ARG A 76 1.00 -5.40 12.99
C ARG A 76 0.34 -5.86 14.28
N VAL A 77 0.24 -4.95 15.25
CA VAL A 77 -0.67 -5.06 16.39
C VAL A 77 -1.95 -4.30 16.03
N LEU A 78 -3.10 -4.95 16.16
CA LEU A 78 -4.38 -4.29 15.92
C LEU A 78 -4.73 -3.37 17.10
N PRO A 79 -5.37 -2.21 16.83
CA PRO A 79 -5.91 -1.39 17.90
C PRO A 79 -6.96 -2.16 18.71
N VAL A 80 -7.08 -1.81 19.99
CA VAL A 80 -8.12 -2.34 20.87
C VAL A 80 -9.49 -1.92 20.34
N VAL A 81 -10.43 -2.85 20.42
CA VAL A 81 -11.80 -2.69 19.96
C VAL A 81 -12.68 -2.24 21.12
N HIS A 82 -13.69 -1.42 20.83
CA HIS A 82 -14.63 -0.97 21.85
C HIS A 82 -15.42 -2.17 22.43
N PRO A 83 -15.52 -2.34 23.76
CA PRO A 83 -16.05 -3.56 24.37
C PRO A 83 -17.50 -3.88 24.00
N PHE A 84 -18.32 -2.86 23.74
CA PHE A 84 -19.73 -3.03 23.35
C PHE A 84 -20.00 -2.80 21.86
N ARG A 85 -19.01 -2.32 21.10
CA ARG A 85 -19.17 -1.90 19.70
C ARG A 85 -17.99 -2.44 18.90
N PRO A 86 -17.99 -3.74 18.54
CA PRO A 86 -16.85 -4.38 17.93
C PRO A 86 -16.43 -3.78 16.58
N GLU A 87 -17.32 -2.99 15.96
CA GLU A 87 -17.06 -2.23 14.75
C GLU A 87 -16.21 -0.95 14.96
N LEU A 88 -16.01 -0.52 16.21
CA LEU A 88 -15.20 0.66 16.55
C LEU A 88 -13.86 0.23 17.14
N SER A 89 -12.78 0.86 16.67
CA SER A 89 -11.43 0.62 17.18
C SER A 89 -10.82 1.91 17.72
N ALA A 90 -9.94 1.79 18.71
CA ALA A 90 -9.22 2.92 19.27
C ALA A 90 -8.49 3.67 18.16
N SER A 91 -8.74 4.98 18.07
CA SER A 91 -8.19 5.87 17.04
C SER A 91 -7.31 6.97 17.61
N ALA A 92 -7.62 7.47 18.80
CA ALA A 92 -6.83 8.48 19.50
C ALA A 92 -6.88 8.25 21.01
N ILE A 93 -5.82 8.65 21.71
CA ILE A 93 -5.75 8.67 23.17
C ILE A 93 -5.31 10.05 23.61
N THR A 94 -6.01 10.62 24.57
CA THR A 94 -5.60 11.81 25.30
C THR A 94 -5.23 11.41 26.72
N ILE A 95 -4.05 11.80 27.18
CA ILE A 95 -3.52 11.45 28.51
C ILE A 95 -3.63 12.66 29.42
N SER A 96 -4.21 12.49 30.60
CA SER A 96 -4.32 13.54 31.63
C SER A 96 -3.76 13.04 32.96
N GLY A 97 -2.83 13.78 33.55
CA GLY A 97 -2.24 13.45 34.86
C GLY A 97 -3.17 13.82 36.01
N ILE A 98 -3.23 12.95 37.04
CA ILE A 98 -4.10 13.10 38.20
C ILE A 98 -3.33 12.78 39.49
N GLY A 99 -3.60 13.56 40.53
CA GLY A 99 -3.07 13.32 41.88
C GLY A 99 -1.81 14.14 42.17
N LYS A 100 -0.87 13.58 42.93
CA LYS A 100 0.39 14.26 43.22
C LYS A 100 1.36 14.02 42.06
N SER A 101 2.14 15.02 41.71
CA SER A 101 3.23 14.88 40.74
C SER A 101 4.57 14.76 41.45
N GLN A 102 5.42 13.86 40.99
CA GLN A 102 6.84 13.84 41.33
C GLN A 102 7.64 14.36 40.13
N ALA A 103 8.77 15.04 40.38
CA ALA A 103 9.66 15.41 39.29
C ALA A 103 10.34 14.13 38.78
N ALA A 104 10.12 13.80 37.52
CA ALA A 104 10.85 12.74 36.84
C ALA A 104 11.82 13.35 35.84
N ASP A 105 13.02 12.78 35.77
CA ASP A 105 13.98 13.18 34.75
C ASP A 105 13.43 12.80 33.38
N SER A 106 13.40 13.78 32.48
CA SER A 106 13.18 13.50 31.07
C SER A 106 14.37 12.66 30.61
N LYS A 107 14.13 11.39 30.31
CA LYS A 107 14.99 10.61 29.43
C LYS A 107 14.38 10.70 28.05
N PRO A 108 14.61 11.79 27.30
CA PRO A 108 14.03 11.89 25.99
C PRO A 108 14.38 10.68 25.15
N THR A 109 13.36 10.01 24.62
CA THR A 109 13.53 9.04 23.55
C THR A 109 13.82 9.81 22.27
N GLY A 110 15.06 10.28 22.15
CA GLY A 110 15.63 10.86 20.94
C GLY A 110 15.26 12.33 20.62
N LEU A 111 14.22 12.92 21.17
CA LEU A 111 13.97 14.37 20.99
C LEU A 111 14.60 15.17 22.12
N SER A 112 15.40 16.20 21.87
CA SER A 112 15.88 17.08 22.95
C SER A 112 14.70 17.58 23.78
N ALA A 113 14.63 17.14 25.04
CA ALA A 113 13.52 17.53 25.91
C ALA A 113 13.58 19.04 26.11
N VAL A 114 12.45 19.73 25.90
CA VAL A 114 12.36 21.18 26.15
C VAL A 114 12.62 21.47 27.64
N THR A 115 12.31 20.52 28.52
CA THR A 115 12.57 20.57 29.95
C THR A 115 13.29 19.31 30.41
N VAL A 116 14.28 19.45 31.29
CA VAL A 116 15.08 18.33 31.84
C VAL A 116 14.24 17.45 32.78
N GLN A 117 13.12 17.98 33.28
CA GLN A 117 12.19 17.29 34.14
C GLN A 117 10.75 17.48 33.66
N TYR A 118 9.91 16.50 33.95
CA TYR A 118 8.47 16.57 33.70
C TYR A 118 7.70 16.11 34.95
N PRO A 119 6.48 16.62 35.17
CA PRO A 119 5.62 16.15 36.25
C PRO A 119 5.15 14.72 35.94
N HIS A 120 5.56 13.76 36.76
CA HIS A 120 5.14 12.37 36.71
C HIS A 120 4.07 12.13 37.77
N TRP A 121 2.84 11.88 37.34
CA TRP A 121 1.65 11.87 38.20
C TRP A 121 1.40 10.48 38.79
N THR A 122 0.87 10.43 40.02
CA THR A 122 0.52 9.17 40.70
C THR A 122 -0.55 8.36 39.97
N ALA A 123 -1.39 9.01 39.15
CA ALA A 123 -2.36 8.35 38.28
C ALA A 123 -2.52 9.12 36.95
N TYR A 124 -3.00 8.41 35.92
CA TYR A 124 -3.28 8.96 34.60
C TYR A 124 -4.64 8.51 34.09
N ASP A 125 -5.47 9.46 33.65
CA ASP A 125 -6.68 9.18 32.88
C ASP A 125 -6.37 9.19 31.39
N LEU A 126 -6.69 8.08 30.73
CA LEU A 126 -6.62 7.88 29.30
C LEU A 126 -8.02 8.02 28.71
N LYS A 127 -8.29 9.15 28.07
CA LYS A 127 -9.50 9.33 27.26
C LYS A 127 -9.24 8.72 25.88
N VAL A 128 -9.83 7.55 25.64
CA VAL A 128 -9.69 6.79 24.39
C VAL A 128 -10.89 7.09 23.51
N ARG A 129 -10.62 7.58 22.30
CA ARG A 129 -11.62 7.75 21.25
C ARG A 129 -11.64 6.53 20.35
N PHE A 130 -12.82 5.96 20.15
CA PHE A 130 -13.09 4.83 19.28
C PHE A 130 -13.86 5.28 18.05
N GLN A 131 -13.40 4.86 16.88
CA GLN A 131 -13.99 5.22 15.58
C GLN A 131 -13.97 4.03 14.62
N LYS A 132 -14.87 4.04 13.64
CA LYS A 132 -14.79 3.12 12.50
C LYS A 132 -13.52 3.42 11.69
N ARG A 133 -12.76 2.37 11.37
CA ARG A 133 -11.64 2.50 10.43
C ARG A 133 -12.15 2.41 9.00
N PRO A 134 -11.58 3.17 8.05
CA PRO A 134 -12.00 3.14 6.65
C PRO A 134 -11.49 1.88 5.91
N TYR A 135 -10.73 1.01 6.58
CA TYR A 135 -10.09 -0.17 6.01
C TYR A 135 -10.25 -1.40 6.93
N PRO A 136 -10.16 -2.62 6.39
CA PRO A 136 -10.24 -3.83 7.18
C PRO A 136 -9.02 -4.01 8.10
N LEU A 137 -9.29 -4.31 9.37
CA LEU A 137 -8.30 -4.66 10.38
C LEU A 137 -8.17 -6.19 10.46
N VAL A 138 -7.10 -6.73 9.89
CA VAL A 138 -6.84 -8.18 9.83
C VAL A 138 -5.61 -8.52 10.64
N LYS A 139 -5.74 -9.53 11.53
CA LYS A 139 -4.65 -10.03 12.37
C LYS A 139 -3.48 -10.55 11.53
N ASN A 140 -2.28 -10.50 12.11
CA ASN A 140 -1.06 -10.87 11.41
C ASN A 140 -0.98 -12.35 11.00
N GLU A 141 -1.63 -13.24 11.77
CA GLU A 141 -1.74 -14.67 11.50
C GLU A 141 -2.64 -15.00 10.31
N ASN A 142 -3.56 -14.10 9.94
CA ASN A 142 -4.50 -14.28 8.84
C ASN A 142 -3.95 -13.77 7.50
N ILE A 143 -2.76 -13.16 7.49
CA ILE A 143 -2.09 -12.74 6.26
C ILE A 143 -1.11 -13.82 5.85
N ALA A 144 -1.44 -14.48 4.74
CA ALA A 144 -0.61 -15.51 4.16
C ALA A 144 0.67 -14.92 3.56
N VAL A 145 1.78 -15.63 3.80
CA VAL A 145 3.03 -15.48 3.06
C VAL A 145 3.09 -16.64 2.06
N LYS A 146 3.28 -16.34 0.79
CA LYS A 146 3.23 -17.31 -0.31
C LYS A 146 4.51 -17.26 -1.14
N SER A 147 4.90 -18.41 -1.69
CA SER A 147 6.07 -18.57 -2.56
C SER A 147 5.69 -19.31 -3.86
N ASP A 148 4.46 -19.12 -4.31
CA ASP A 148 3.83 -19.83 -5.45
C ASP A 148 3.96 -19.07 -6.78
N LEU A 149 4.64 -17.92 -6.79
CA LEU A 149 4.86 -17.10 -7.98
C LEU A 149 6.32 -17.14 -8.46
N THR A 150 6.46 -17.01 -9.77
CA THR A 150 7.76 -16.90 -10.44
C THR A 150 7.83 -15.55 -11.14
N TYR A 151 8.78 -14.71 -10.77
CA TYR A 151 9.06 -13.48 -11.52
C TYR A 151 9.85 -13.84 -12.78
N TYR A 152 9.33 -13.45 -13.95
CA TYR A 152 10.11 -13.51 -15.19
C TYR A 152 10.61 -12.11 -15.53
N PRO A 153 11.93 -11.87 -15.53
CA PRO A 153 12.51 -10.57 -15.82
C PRO A 153 12.43 -10.18 -17.31
N PRO A 154 12.47 -8.88 -17.62
CA PRO A 154 12.34 -8.38 -18.99
C PRO A 154 13.52 -8.77 -19.91
N ASP A 155 14.67 -9.12 -19.34
CA ASP A 155 15.85 -9.60 -20.08
C ASP A 155 15.68 -11.02 -20.65
N GLY A 156 14.59 -11.71 -20.33
CA GLY A 156 14.31 -13.07 -20.79
C GLY A 156 15.10 -14.14 -20.04
N SER A 157 15.80 -13.78 -18.96
CA SER A 157 16.47 -14.76 -18.11
C SER A 157 15.47 -15.68 -17.39
N ALA A 158 15.99 -16.79 -16.86
CA ALA A 158 15.17 -17.80 -16.20
C ALA A 158 14.34 -17.19 -15.06
N GLY A 159 13.09 -17.65 -14.95
CA GLY A 159 12.18 -17.17 -13.91
C GLY A 159 12.72 -17.43 -12.50
N LYS A 160 12.56 -16.44 -11.61
CA LYS A 160 12.99 -16.49 -10.22
C LYS A 160 11.78 -16.74 -9.32
N THR A 161 11.83 -17.74 -8.46
CA THR A 161 10.78 -17.93 -7.44
C THR A 161 10.78 -16.75 -6.47
N VAL A 162 9.60 -16.21 -6.20
CA VAL A 162 9.43 -15.06 -5.31
C VAL A 162 8.45 -15.36 -4.19
N THR A 163 8.77 -14.81 -3.01
CA THR A 163 7.91 -14.84 -1.83
C THR A 163 7.30 -13.46 -1.61
N TYR A 164 6.02 -13.44 -1.29
CA TYR A 164 5.26 -12.22 -1.03
C TYR A 164 4.24 -12.42 0.09
N ALA A 165 3.85 -11.31 0.71
CA ALA A 165 2.79 -11.26 1.71
C ALA A 165 1.57 -10.56 1.12
N GLU A 166 0.37 -11.08 1.39
CA GLU A 166 -0.88 -10.49 0.88
C GLU A 166 -1.30 -9.22 1.64
N GLU A 167 -0.38 -8.27 1.88
CA GLU A 167 -0.66 -7.05 2.65
C GLU A 167 -1.74 -6.19 2.02
N TRP A 168 -1.97 -6.30 0.71
CA TRP A 168 -3.05 -5.58 0.02
C TRP A 168 -4.45 -5.97 0.50
N ARG A 169 -4.60 -7.06 1.26
CA ARG A 169 -5.88 -7.52 1.83
C ARG A 169 -6.23 -6.85 3.15
N ARG A 170 -5.34 -6.05 3.74
CA ARG A 170 -5.54 -5.40 5.04
C ARG A 170 -4.97 -4.00 5.05
N PHE A 171 -5.52 -3.12 5.89
CA PHE A 171 -5.03 -1.74 5.98
C PHE A 171 -4.98 -1.06 4.60
N THR A 172 -5.89 -1.43 3.70
CA THR A 172 -5.97 -0.90 2.35
C THR A 172 -7.39 -0.44 2.03
N THR A 173 -7.48 0.56 1.16
CA THR A 173 -8.73 0.95 0.49
C THR A 173 -8.48 1.05 -1.00
N LEU A 174 -9.51 0.79 -1.80
CA LEU A 174 -9.47 0.86 -3.25
C LEU A 174 -10.51 1.86 -3.73
N THR A 175 -10.10 2.82 -4.54
CA THR A 175 -10.99 3.77 -5.19
C THR A 175 -10.82 3.67 -6.71
N ARG A 176 -11.93 3.74 -7.44
CA ARG A 176 -11.96 3.70 -8.91
C ARG A 176 -12.50 5.02 -9.42
N THR A 177 -11.79 5.65 -10.34
CA THR A 177 -12.18 6.90 -10.99
C THR A 177 -12.14 6.68 -12.50
N PRO A 178 -13.31 6.62 -13.18
CA PRO A 178 -13.35 6.47 -14.63
C PRO A 178 -12.62 7.61 -15.35
N THR A 179 -11.86 7.31 -16.40
CA THR A 179 -11.23 8.35 -17.24
C THR A 179 -11.87 8.36 -18.63
N GLY A 180 -12.17 9.57 -19.12
CA GLY A 180 -12.77 9.80 -20.45
C GLY A 180 -11.71 9.88 -21.54
N GLU A 181 -10.85 8.87 -21.68
CA GLU A 181 -9.71 8.92 -22.59
C GLU A 181 -10.08 8.54 -24.03
N THR A 182 -9.57 9.31 -24.99
CA THR A 182 -9.72 9.03 -26.42
C THR A 182 -8.39 9.11 -27.14
N VAL A 183 -8.14 8.19 -28.06
CA VAL A 183 -6.99 8.23 -28.98
C VAL A 183 -7.45 8.63 -30.36
N SER A 184 -6.57 9.31 -31.10
CA SER A 184 -6.85 9.74 -32.47
C SER A 184 -5.81 9.19 -33.44
N ALA A 185 -6.23 8.92 -34.68
CA ALA A 185 -5.35 8.60 -35.79
C ALA A 185 -5.19 9.79 -36.74
N SER A 186 -3.95 10.12 -37.08
CA SER A 186 -3.61 11.17 -38.05
C SER A 186 -3.55 10.68 -39.51
N LEU A 187 -3.50 9.36 -39.73
CA LEU A 187 -3.24 8.75 -41.04
C LEU A 187 -4.49 8.19 -41.75
N GLY A 188 -5.69 8.66 -41.41
CA GLY A 188 -6.94 8.22 -42.03
C GLY A 188 -7.82 9.40 -42.44
N SER A 189 -8.35 9.36 -43.68
CA SER A 189 -9.43 10.27 -44.11
C SER A 189 -10.77 9.66 -43.74
N MET A 190 -11.58 10.37 -42.96
CA MET A 190 -12.97 9.98 -42.77
C MET A 190 -13.75 10.28 -44.04
N MET A 191 -14.85 9.55 -44.28
CA MET A 191 -15.77 9.86 -45.37
C MET A 191 -17.20 9.93 -44.84
N PHE A 192 -18.00 10.82 -45.39
CA PHE A 192 -19.43 10.86 -45.09
C PHE A 192 -20.12 9.61 -45.67
N LYS A 193 -20.90 8.93 -44.84
CA LYS A 193 -21.83 7.88 -45.27
C LYS A 193 -23.25 8.35 -45.04
N THR A 194 -24.06 8.22 -46.07
CA THR A 194 -25.50 8.54 -46.05
C THR A 194 -26.27 7.25 -46.26
N GLN A 195 -27.48 7.17 -45.71
CA GLN A 195 -28.31 5.95 -45.73
C GLN A 195 -28.54 5.41 -47.16
N THR A 196 -28.73 6.29 -48.14
CA THR A 196 -29.06 5.90 -49.52
C THR A 196 -27.84 5.60 -50.39
N GLY A 197 -26.63 5.91 -49.94
CA GLY A 197 -25.43 5.75 -50.75
C GLY A 197 -25.26 6.76 -51.88
N THR A 198 -26.26 7.61 -52.14
CA THR A 198 -26.39 8.36 -53.40
C THR A 198 -26.51 9.86 -53.22
N VAL A 199 -26.94 10.32 -52.04
CA VAL A 199 -27.15 11.76 -51.77
C VAL A 199 -25.90 12.37 -51.15
N ALA A 200 -25.50 13.56 -51.63
CA ALA A 200 -24.38 14.32 -51.05
C ALA A 200 -24.62 14.57 -49.54
N PRO A 201 -23.58 14.48 -48.69
CA PRO A 201 -22.15 14.39 -49.03
C PRO A 201 -21.58 12.95 -49.12
N HIS A 202 -22.36 11.91 -49.47
CA HIS A 202 -21.86 10.53 -49.56
C HIS A 202 -20.48 10.41 -50.25
N ASN A 203 -19.55 9.67 -49.63
CA ASN A 203 -18.16 9.48 -50.08
C ASN A 203 -17.32 10.76 -50.23
N ARG A 204 -17.76 11.92 -49.73
CA ARG A 204 -16.87 13.08 -49.60
C ARG A 204 -15.94 12.87 -48.41
N ASN A 205 -14.68 13.21 -48.60
CA ASN A 205 -13.68 13.20 -47.54
C ASN A 205 -14.03 14.25 -46.48
N TYR A 206 -13.91 13.86 -45.22
CA TYR A 206 -13.99 14.70 -44.05
C TYR A 206 -12.58 14.87 -43.49
N THR A 207 -12.12 16.13 -43.41
CA THR A 207 -10.80 16.51 -42.90
C THR A 207 -10.80 16.52 -41.37
N GLY A 208 -11.07 15.37 -40.76
CA GLY A 208 -11.04 15.16 -39.33
C GLY A 208 -10.31 13.87 -38.97
N GLN A 209 -9.89 13.77 -37.71
CA GLN A 209 -9.21 12.59 -37.20
C GLN A 209 -10.22 11.54 -36.74
N VAL A 210 -9.88 10.26 -36.91
CA VAL A 210 -10.66 9.16 -36.35
C VAL A 210 -10.36 9.09 -34.85
N TYR A 211 -11.36 9.26 -34.01
CA TYR A 211 -11.26 9.05 -32.57
C TYR A 211 -11.72 7.65 -32.18
N ALA A 212 -11.03 7.05 -31.22
CA ALA A 212 -11.44 5.83 -30.55
C ALA A 212 -11.37 6.01 -29.04
N TYR A 213 -12.39 5.50 -28.35
CA TYR A 213 -12.45 5.53 -26.90
C TYR A 213 -11.53 4.47 -26.30
N LEU A 214 -10.73 4.86 -25.31
CA LEU A 214 -9.97 3.93 -24.48
C LEU A 214 -10.75 3.69 -23.19
N PRO A 215 -11.11 2.44 -22.87
CA PRO A 215 -11.87 2.14 -21.66
C PRO A 215 -10.93 2.03 -20.46
N ASN A 216 -10.32 3.17 -20.12
CA ASN A 216 -9.35 3.33 -19.06
C ASN A 216 -10.01 3.86 -17.77
N GLU A 217 -9.44 3.49 -16.62
CA GLU A 217 -9.84 4.02 -15.32
C GLU A 217 -8.60 4.25 -14.45
N MET A 218 -8.64 5.26 -13.59
CA MET A 218 -7.63 5.43 -12.54
C MET A 218 -8.04 4.62 -11.31
N ILE A 219 -7.17 3.69 -10.92
CA ILE A 219 -7.32 2.91 -9.70
C ILE A 219 -6.32 3.44 -8.68
N GLU A 220 -6.82 3.88 -7.53
CA GLU A 220 -5.96 4.28 -6.42
C GLU A 220 -6.13 3.30 -5.27
N LEU A 221 -5.02 2.77 -4.78
CA LEU A 221 -4.99 1.92 -3.60
C LEU A 221 -4.24 2.65 -2.50
N ASN A 222 -4.93 3.00 -1.42
CA ASN A 222 -4.32 3.62 -0.25
C ASN A 222 -3.95 2.52 0.75
N TRP A 223 -2.68 2.41 1.12
CA TRP A 223 -2.13 1.45 2.08
C TRP A 223 -1.63 2.19 3.32
N PHE A 224 -2.19 1.85 4.49
CA PHE A 224 -2.01 2.61 5.72
C PHE A 224 -0.95 2.01 6.64
N MET A 225 -0.30 2.88 7.43
CA MET A 225 0.66 2.50 8.46
C MET A 225 1.79 1.59 7.92
N VAL A 226 2.40 1.99 6.81
CA VAL A 226 3.49 1.27 6.14
C VAL A 226 4.83 1.79 6.66
N PRO A 227 5.79 0.92 7.03
CA PRO A 227 7.15 1.37 7.34
C PRO A 227 7.76 2.17 6.19
N PHE A 228 8.33 3.35 6.49
CA PHE A 228 8.88 4.24 5.46
C PHE A 228 10.05 3.61 4.68
N ARG A 229 10.67 2.56 5.22
CA ARG A 229 11.67 1.75 4.52
C ARG A 229 11.25 1.21 3.15
N TYR A 230 9.94 1.05 2.90
CA TYR A 230 9.43 0.65 1.59
C TYR A 230 9.75 1.67 0.48
N PHE A 231 10.20 2.88 0.83
CA PHE A 231 10.62 3.95 -0.08
C PHE A 231 12.10 4.30 0.04
N GLN A 232 12.83 3.68 0.97
CA GLN A 232 14.25 3.96 1.17
C GLN A 232 15.09 3.06 0.27
N GLN A 233 16.16 3.62 -0.26
CA GLN A 233 17.18 2.87 -0.97
C GLN A 233 18.14 2.23 0.03
N TYR A 234 18.46 0.96 -0.16
CA TYR A 234 19.40 0.22 0.68
C TYR A 234 20.55 -0.31 -0.16
N GLY A 235 21.73 0.31 -0.02
CA GLY A 235 22.88 0.05 -0.90
C GLY A 235 22.51 0.31 -2.36
N ASP A 236 22.78 -0.66 -3.23
CA ASP A 236 22.50 -0.56 -4.67
C ASP A 236 21.06 -0.95 -5.05
N SER A 237 20.26 -1.43 -4.09
CA SER A 237 18.90 -1.90 -4.35
C SER A 237 17.87 -0.79 -4.17
N LYS A 238 17.25 -0.38 -5.29
CA LYS A 238 16.07 0.50 -5.28
C LYS A 238 14.83 -0.29 -4.81
N PRO A 239 13.95 0.31 -3.99
CA PRO A 239 12.74 -0.35 -3.52
C PRO A 239 11.76 -0.61 -4.66
N TYR A 240 10.95 -1.67 -4.54
CA TYR A 240 10.04 -2.11 -5.59
C TYR A 240 9.04 -1.02 -6.01
N LEU A 241 8.54 -0.22 -5.06
CA LEU A 241 7.59 0.87 -5.28
C LEU A 241 8.12 2.02 -6.14
N THR A 242 9.44 2.16 -6.28
CA THR A 242 10.06 3.17 -7.15
C THR A 242 10.72 2.55 -8.37
N ARG A 243 11.25 1.33 -8.25
CA ARG A 243 11.97 0.65 -9.33
C ARG A 243 11.07 0.20 -10.47
N PHE A 244 9.89 -0.34 -10.17
CA PHE A 244 9.02 -0.96 -11.17
C PHE A 244 7.88 -0.05 -11.64
N GLN A 245 8.07 1.26 -11.54
CA GLN A 245 7.16 2.24 -12.14
C GLN A 245 7.10 2.03 -13.66
N ASN A 246 5.94 2.29 -14.26
CA ASN A 246 5.62 2.05 -15.67
C ASN A 246 5.69 0.59 -16.11
N THR A 247 5.47 -0.36 -15.20
CA THR A 247 5.30 -1.79 -15.53
C THR A 247 3.84 -2.20 -15.41
N ILE A 248 3.46 -3.23 -16.17
CA ILE A 248 2.12 -3.83 -16.09
C ILE A 248 2.11 -5.03 -15.15
N ASN A 249 0.94 -5.40 -14.62
CA ASN A 249 0.84 -6.58 -13.75
C ASN A 249 1.08 -7.88 -14.53
N GLN A 250 2.09 -8.64 -14.12
CA GLN A 250 2.43 -9.92 -14.76
C GLN A 250 1.36 -11.01 -14.51
N TYR A 251 0.72 -10.95 -13.36
CA TYR A 251 -0.30 -11.88 -12.91
C TYR A 251 -1.60 -11.15 -12.56
N PRO A 252 -2.75 -11.84 -12.55
CA PRO A 252 -3.98 -11.28 -12.03
C PRO A 252 -3.78 -10.73 -10.61
N PHE A 253 -4.30 -9.52 -10.36
CA PHE A 253 -4.11 -8.81 -9.10
C PHE A 253 -5.39 -8.09 -8.71
N LEU A 254 -5.89 -8.29 -7.48
CA LEU A 254 -7.13 -7.67 -6.97
C LEU A 254 -8.36 -7.83 -7.88
N GLY A 255 -8.47 -8.96 -8.58
CA GLY A 255 -9.55 -9.24 -9.52
C GLY A 255 -9.36 -8.65 -10.93
N PHE A 256 -8.29 -7.89 -11.15
CA PHE A 256 -7.90 -7.41 -12.47
C PHE A 256 -7.01 -8.46 -13.17
N GLY A 257 -7.27 -8.70 -14.46
CA GLY A 257 -6.52 -9.67 -15.26
C GLY A 257 -5.05 -9.25 -15.48
N ALA A 258 -4.20 -10.18 -15.89
CA ALA A 258 -2.81 -9.87 -16.25
C ALA A 258 -2.74 -8.80 -17.36
N GLY A 259 -1.79 -7.88 -17.27
CA GLY A 259 -1.56 -6.79 -18.22
C GLY A 259 -2.58 -5.66 -18.22
N SER A 260 -3.65 -5.75 -17.41
CA SER A 260 -4.72 -4.74 -17.36
C SER A 260 -4.43 -3.55 -16.45
N LEU A 261 -3.49 -3.68 -15.52
CA LEU A 261 -3.07 -2.61 -14.61
C LEU A 261 -1.66 -2.16 -14.98
N LEU A 262 -1.48 -0.87 -15.21
CA LEU A 262 -0.19 -0.21 -15.37
C LEU A 262 0.14 0.56 -14.08
N PHE A 263 1.26 0.25 -13.43
CA PHE A 263 1.68 0.93 -12.21
C PHE A 263 2.31 2.28 -12.54
N LEU A 264 1.64 3.37 -12.15
CA LEU A 264 2.11 4.74 -12.40
C LEU A 264 3.06 5.23 -11.30
N GLY A 265 3.02 4.59 -10.13
CA GLY A 265 3.89 4.90 -9.00
C GLY A 265 3.16 4.94 -7.66
N ALA A 266 3.95 5.18 -6.61
CA ALA A 266 3.46 5.26 -5.24
C ALA A 266 3.94 6.56 -4.58
N THR A 267 3.06 7.21 -3.84
CA THR A 267 3.36 8.45 -3.12
C THR A 267 3.23 8.21 -1.61
N PRO A 268 4.32 8.33 -0.83
CA PRO A 268 4.25 8.21 0.63
C PRO A 268 3.90 9.56 1.29
N THR A 269 3.12 9.50 2.36
CA THR A 269 2.92 10.59 3.32
C THR A 269 3.44 10.12 4.66
N SER A 270 4.66 10.53 5.03
CA SER A 270 5.34 10.08 6.25
C SER A 270 4.84 10.78 7.50
N TYR A 271 4.91 10.09 8.63
CA TYR A 271 4.59 10.59 9.95
C TYR A 271 5.33 9.79 11.03
N ILE A 272 5.51 10.41 12.19
CA ILE A 272 6.16 9.78 13.35
C ILE A 272 5.15 8.82 13.99
N PRO A 273 5.52 7.56 14.31
CA PRO A 273 4.66 6.67 15.07
C PRO A 273 4.36 7.26 16.45
N VAL A 274 3.28 6.80 17.09
CA VAL A 274 2.84 7.29 18.41
C VAL A 274 3.97 7.24 19.44
N THR A 275 4.74 6.16 19.42
CA THR A 275 5.91 5.95 20.27
C THR A 275 7.15 5.78 19.39
N PRO A 276 7.87 6.88 19.13
CA PRO A 276 9.12 6.81 18.39
C PRO A 276 10.15 5.98 19.17
N ASP A 277 10.88 5.12 18.47
CA ASP A 277 12.00 4.40 19.05
C ASP A 277 13.13 5.38 19.43
N ALA A 278 13.68 5.23 20.63
CA ALA A 278 14.70 6.15 21.15
C ALA A 278 15.96 6.26 20.27
N LYS A 279 16.25 5.23 19.45
CA LYS A 279 17.42 5.21 18.55
C LYS A 279 17.21 6.00 17.25
N LEU A 280 16.00 6.49 16.97
CA LEU A 280 15.65 7.20 15.73
C LEU A 280 16.42 8.51 15.56
N TYR A 281 16.69 9.21 16.67
CA TYR A 281 17.22 10.57 16.59
C TYR A 281 18.72 10.68 16.87
N THR A 282 19.35 9.66 17.47
CA THR A 282 20.81 9.63 17.62
C THR A 282 21.53 9.27 16.31
N GLN A 283 20.86 8.60 15.36
CA GLN A 283 21.39 8.31 14.02
C GLN A 283 20.70 9.13 12.90
N GLY A 284 19.49 9.64 13.12
CA GLY A 284 18.73 10.40 12.12
C GLY A 284 19.38 11.74 11.73
N LEU A 285 20.16 12.35 12.62
CA LEU A 285 20.93 13.57 12.34
C LEU A 285 22.13 13.36 11.41
N GLU A 286 22.61 12.12 11.27
CA GLU A 286 23.80 11.81 10.45
C GLU A 286 23.47 11.31 9.03
N THR A 287 22.26 10.77 8.81
CA THR A 287 21.94 10.03 7.56
C THR A 287 20.67 10.48 6.83
N GLY A 288 19.83 11.35 7.42
CA GLY A 288 18.72 12.03 6.71
C GLY A 288 17.55 11.14 6.25
N ALA A 289 17.55 9.84 6.55
CA ALA A 289 16.50 8.90 6.16
C ALA A 289 16.14 7.98 7.33
N ASP A 290 15.18 8.40 8.15
CA ASP A 290 14.86 7.66 9.38
C ASP A 290 13.94 6.46 9.10
N ALA A 291 14.51 5.25 9.19
CA ALA A 291 13.85 3.99 8.87
C ALA A 291 12.72 3.61 9.86
N GLY A 292 12.58 4.29 10.99
CA GLY A 292 11.48 4.04 11.94
C GLY A 292 10.27 4.96 11.79
N LEU A 293 10.20 5.76 10.72
CA LEU A 293 8.97 6.47 10.36
C LEU A 293 7.92 5.52 9.78
N LEU A 294 6.66 5.88 9.98
CA LEU A 294 5.53 5.29 9.26
C LEU A 294 5.13 6.20 8.10
N CYS A 295 4.41 5.64 7.14
CA CYS A 295 3.79 6.40 6.07
C CYS A 295 2.46 5.79 5.65
N ASN A 296 1.58 6.65 5.13
CA ASN A 296 0.44 6.21 4.35
C ASN A 296 0.84 6.30 2.88
N VAL A 297 0.54 5.26 2.11
CA VAL A 297 0.97 5.13 0.73
C VAL A 297 -0.23 5.19 -0.18
N LYS A 298 -0.20 6.08 -1.17
CA LYS A 298 -1.14 6.04 -2.30
C LYS A 298 -0.45 5.40 -3.50
N LEU A 299 -0.84 4.19 -3.86
CA LEU A 299 -0.43 3.52 -5.09
C LEU A 299 -1.42 3.88 -6.21
N ARG A 300 -0.91 4.26 -7.38
CA ARG A 300 -1.72 4.66 -8.53
C ARG A 300 -1.51 3.68 -9.68
N PHE A 301 -2.61 3.19 -10.23
CA PHE A 301 -2.62 2.31 -11.38
C PHE A 301 -3.55 2.86 -12.46
N LEU A 302 -3.13 2.80 -13.71
CA LEU A 302 -4.04 2.97 -14.84
C LEU A 302 -4.60 1.59 -15.20
N TYR A 303 -5.89 1.40 -15.05
CA TYR A 303 -6.60 0.21 -15.50
C TYR A 303 -7.05 0.39 -16.94
N THR A 304 -7.07 -0.70 -17.69
CA THR A 304 -7.68 -0.80 -19.02
C THR A 304 -8.46 -2.09 -19.16
N SER A 305 -9.64 -2.01 -19.76
CA SER A 305 -10.51 -3.17 -20.05
C SER A 305 -10.43 -3.61 -21.52
N ARG A 306 -9.35 -3.27 -22.23
CA ARG A 306 -9.13 -3.67 -23.63
C ARG A 306 -9.10 -5.19 -23.77
N GLU A 307 -9.94 -5.70 -24.66
CA GLU A 307 -9.97 -7.11 -25.06
C GLU A 307 -9.28 -7.28 -26.42
N GLY A 308 -8.32 -8.18 -26.47
CA GLY A 308 -7.53 -8.40 -27.69
C GLY A 308 -8.24 -9.31 -28.68
N THR A 309 -8.04 -9.03 -29.96
CA THR A 309 -8.43 -9.85 -31.10
C THR A 309 -7.19 -10.55 -31.64
N ASP A 310 -7.29 -11.86 -31.90
CA ASP A 310 -6.21 -12.68 -32.47
C ASP A 310 -4.86 -12.52 -31.73
N VAL A 311 -4.92 -12.62 -30.41
CA VAL A 311 -3.77 -12.43 -29.53
C VAL A 311 -2.91 -13.69 -29.50
N PRO A 312 -1.56 -13.57 -29.56
CA PRO A 312 -0.67 -14.71 -29.34
C PRO A 312 -0.95 -15.43 -28.02
N ASP A 313 -1.09 -16.74 -28.07
CA ASP A 313 -1.27 -17.57 -26.87
C ASP A 313 0.07 -18.01 -26.25
N SER A 314 0.00 -18.73 -25.14
CA SER A 314 1.18 -19.22 -24.41
C SER A 314 2.06 -20.21 -25.20
N SER A 315 1.61 -20.70 -26.37
CA SER A 315 2.40 -21.55 -27.25
C SER A 315 3.24 -20.75 -28.26
N ASN A 316 2.93 -19.47 -28.44
CA ASN A 316 3.62 -18.62 -29.40
C ASN A 316 5.11 -18.43 -29.01
N PRO A 317 6.07 -18.57 -29.96
CA PRO A 317 7.49 -18.35 -29.74
C PRO A 317 7.82 -17.02 -29.06
N LEU A 318 7.06 -15.97 -29.39
CA LEU A 318 7.25 -14.64 -28.82
C LEU A 318 7.00 -14.61 -27.30
N LEU A 319 5.99 -15.33 -26.81
CA LEU A 319 5.63 -15.37 -25.39
C LEU A 319 6.38 -16.48 -24.62
N THR A 320 6.76 -17.55 -25.31
CA THR A 320 7.56 -18.64 -24.72
C THR A 320 9.02 -18.24 -24.54
N ALA A 321 9.58 -17.43 -25.45
CA ALA A 321 10.94 -16.92 -25.36
C ALA A 321 11.13 -15.96 -24.17
N ASN A 322 10.09 -15.19 -23.82
CA ASN A 322 10.12 -14.32 -22.66
C ASN A 322 8.73 -14.16 -22.04
N ARG A 323 8.53 -14.82 -20.89
CA ARG A 323 7.27 -14.82 -20.12
C ARG A 323 7.01 -13.52 -19.35
N ASN A 324 7.92 -12.54 -19.43
CA ASN A 324 7.63 -11.17 -19.03
C ASN A 324 6.66 -10.47 -20.00
N ARG A 325 6.59 -10.95 -21.26
CA ARG A 325 5.71 -10.37 -22.27
C ARG A 325 4.27 -10.81 -22.01
N VAL A 326 3.42 -9.87 -21.61
CA VAL A 326 2.00 -10.12 -21.38
C VAL A 326 1.21 -9.56 -22.57
N ALA A 327 0.57 -10.46 -23.32
CA ALA A 327 -0.23 -10.10 -24.48
C ALA A 327 -1.66 -9.69 -24.12
N ALA A 328 -1.82 -8.69 -23.24
CA ALA A 328 -3.13 -8.25 -22.78
C ALA A 328 -3.11 -6.77 -22.35
N GLY A 329 -4.31 -6.19 -22.21
CA GLY A 329 -4.53 -4.87 -21.62
C GLY A 329 -3.73 -3.76 -22.28
N HIS A 330 -2.75 -3.21 -21.55
CA HIS A 330 -1.96 -2.04 -22.00
C HIS A 330 -1.03 -2.33 -23.17
N ASN A 331 -0.67 -3.59 -23.40
CA ASN A 331 0.11 -4.00 -24.57
C ASN A 331 -0.75 -4.24 -25.82
N LEU A 332 -2.04 -3.91 -25.76
CA LEU A 332 -2.94 -3.93 -26.89
C LEU A 332 -3.17 -2.51 -27.42
N LEU A 333 -3.01 -2.33 -28.72
CA LEU A 333 -3.30 -1.09 -29.43
C LEU A 333 -4.46 -1.29 -30.41
N ILE A 334 -5.23 -0.22 -30.61
CA ILE A 334 -6.36 -0.26 -31.52
C ILE A 334 -5.90 -0.22 -32.98
N ASN A 335 -6.45 -1.11 -33.79
CA ASN A 335 -6.46 -0.96 -35.24
C ASN A 335 -7.65 -0.09 -35.64
N TYR A 336 -7.38 1.09 -36.20
CA TYR A 336 -8.42 2.06 -36.54
C TYR A 336 -9.33 1.63 -37.69
N SER A 337 -8.91 0.64 -38.49
CA SER A 337 -9.70 0.13 -39.63
C SER A 337 -10.94 -0.64 -39.16
N ASP A 338 -10.79 -1.52 -38.16
CA ASP A 338 -11.85 -2.38 -37.64
C ASP A 338 -12.26 -2.05 -36.20
N ARG A 339 -11.60 -1.07 -35.57
CA ARG A 339 -11.79 -0.63 -34.19
C ARG A 339 -11.60 -1.75 -33.16
N ARG A 340 -10.76 -2.73 -33.47
CA ARG A 340 -10.40 -3.83 -32.55
C ARG A 340 -8.99 -3.64 -32.00
N TYR A 341 -8.73 -4.26 -30.86
CA TYR A 341 -7.42 -4.19 -30.22
C TYR A 341 -6.56 -5.39 -30.59
N TYR A 342 -5.32 -5.15 -30.96
CA TYR A 342 -4.35 -6.17 -31.33
C TYR A 342 -3.09 -6.02 -30.48
N TYR A 343 -2.42 -7.14 -30.23
CA TYR A 343 -1.18 -7.12 -29.49
C TYR A 343 -0.04 -6.54 -30.35
N THR A 344 0.71 -5.61 -29.78
CA THR A 344 1.75 -4.88 -30.52
C THR A 344 3.10 -5.05 -29.88
N VAL A 345 4.11 -5.21 -30.73
CA VAL A 345 5.51 -5.31 -30.36
C VAL A 345 6.35 -4.40 -31.25
N THR A 346 7.52 -4.01 -30.76
CA THR A 346 8.54 -3.37 -31.57
C THR A 346 9.08 -4.35 -32.60
N GLU A 347 9.39 -3.85 -33.80
CA GLU A 347 10.02 -4.63 -34.86
C GLU A 347 11.46 -4.11 -35.07
N PRO A 348 12.45 -4.61 -34.29
CA PRO A 348 13.83 -4.15 -34.47
C PRO A 348 14.52 -4.82 -35.67
N THR A 349 14.01 -5.95 -36.17
CA THR A 349 14.56 -6.66 -37.33
C THR A 349 13.43 -7.38 -38.08
N PRO A 350 13.24 -7.12 -39.39
CA PRO A 350 12.23 -7.80 -40.19
C PRO A 350 12.39 -9.32 -40.14
N GLY A 351 11.30 -10.04 -39.85
CA GLY A 351 11.25 -11.51 -39.94
C GLY A 351 11.88 -12.29 -38.77
N SER A 352 12.32 -11.64 -37.68
CA SER A 352 12.81 -12.31 -36.47
C SER A 352 12.01 -11.91 -35.24
N ASP A 353 11.64 -12.90 -34.41
CA ASP A 353 11.04 -12.67 -33.09
C ASP A 353 12.09 -12.32 -32.01
N ALA A 354 13.37 -12.56 -32.29
CA ALA A 354 14.46 -12.19 -31.40
C ALA A 354 14.59 -10.66 -31.35
N GLY A 355 14.44 -10.08 -30.16
CA GLY A 355 14.50 -8.64 -29.93
C GLY A 355 13.16 -7.91 -30.02
N ARG A 356 12.04 -8.56 -30.38
CA ARG A 356 10.72 -7.90 -30.33
C ARG A 356 10.33 -7.63 -28.87
N HIS A 357 9.90 -6.42 -28.53
CA HIS A 357 9.48 -6.06 -27.17
C HIS A 357 8.08 -5.44 -27.16
N PRO A 358 7.22 -5.77 -26.18
CA PRO A 358 5.96 -5.07 -26.00
C PRO A 358 6.19 -3.60 -25.61
N SER A 359 5.13 -2.81 -25.62
CA SER A 359 5.17 -1.42 -25.13
C SER A 359 5.49 -1.33 -23.64
N PHE A 360 4.99 -2.28 -22.84
CA PHE A 360 5.22 -2.35 -21.41
C PHE A 360 5.72 -3.73 -20.98
N ASP A 361 6.82 -3.72 -20.23
CA ASP A 361 7.29 -4.87 -19.47
C ASP A 361 6.38 -5.14 -18.29
N SER A 362 6.37 -6.38 -17.80
CA SER A 362 5.54 -6.78 -16.67
C SER A 362 6.32 -6.95 -15.36
N PHE A 363 5.61 -6.84 -14.24
CA PHE A 363 6.12 -7.09 -12.90
C PHE A 363 5.03 -7.77 -12.03
N PRO A 364 5.36 -8.71 -11.14
CA PRO A 364 4.40 -9.26 -10.19
C PRO A 364 4.03 -8.20 -9.14
N PHE A 365 2.85 -7.59 -9.28
CA PHE A 365 2.41 -6.51 -8.38
C PHE A 365 2.26 -6.96 -6.92
N GLN A 366 2.16 -8.25 -6.67
CA GLN A 366 2.23 -8.85 -5.33
C GLN A 366 3.51 -8.43 -4.59
N LEU A 367 4.63 -8.27 -5.30
CA LEU A 367 5.91 -7.85 -4.71
C LEU A 367 5.96 -6.38 -4.30
N LEU A 368 5.06 -5.52 -4.80
CA LEU A 368 4.97 -4.13 -4.33
C LEU A 368 4.65 -4.04 -2.82
N PHE A 369 4.10 -5.11 -2.27
CA PHE A 369 3.69 -5.26 -0.88
C PHE A 369 4.65 -6.07 -0.03
N THR A 370 5.80 -6.45 -0.61
CA THR A 370 6.86 -7.17 0.10
C THR A 370 7.92 -6.20 0.58
N ASP A 371 8.46 -6.45 1.78
CA ASP A 371 9.57 -5.70 2.33
C ASP A 371 10.76 -5.69 1.36
N PRO A 372 11.28 -4.52 0.92
CA PRO A 372 12.37 -4.45 -0.05
C PRO A 372 13.69 -5.04 0.49
N LEU A 373 13.81 -5.22 1.80
CA LEU A 373 14.97 -5.84 2.44
C LEU A 373 14.84 -7.35 2.61
N TYR A 374 13.71 -7.93 2.22
CA TYR A 374 13.53 -9.36 2.27
C TYR A 374 14.34 -10.05 1.16
N GLN A 375 15.16 -11.02 1.56
CA GLN A 375 15.97 -11.79 0.62
C GLN A 375 15.10 -12.83 -0.09
N GLN A 376 14.83 -12.59 -1.36
CA GLN A 376 14.01 -13.46 -2.19
C GLN A 376 14.69 -14.82 -2.42
N PRO A 377 13.94 -15.94 -2.44
CA PRO A 377 14.51 -17.28 -2.65
C PRO A 377 15.25 -17.40 -3.99
N GLY A 378 14.71 -16.77 -5.05
CA GLY A 378 15.34 -16.71 -6.37
C GLY A 378 16.52 -15.73 -6.50
N GLY A 379 17.03 -15.21 -5.37
CA GLY A 379 18.09 -14.21 -5.35
C GLY A 379 17.58 -12.79 -5.58
N ALA A 380 18.51 -11.85 -5.85
CA ALA A 380 18.15 -10.46 -6.10
C ALA A 380 17.19 -10.34 -7.29
N ILE A 381 16.09 -9.62 -7.08
CA ILE A 381 15.06 -9.30 -8.10
C ILE A 381 15.47 -8.04 -8.81
#